data_AF-A0A5D2G013-F1
#
_entry.id   AF-A0A5D2G013-F1
#
_cell.length_a   1.000
_cell.length_b   1.000
_cell.length_c   1.000
_cell.angle_alpha   90.00
_cell.angle_beta   90.00
_cell.angle_gamma   90.00
#
_symmetry.space_group_name_H-M   'P 1'
#
loop_
_entity.id
_entity.type
_entity.pdbx_description
1 polymer ?
#
loop_
_entity_poly.entity_id
_entity_poly.type
_entity_poly.pdbx_seq_one_letter_code
_entity_poly.pdbx_strand_id
1 'polypeptide(L)'
;MNLYSRLRDVMASLNCPMQFNLRDLIKPDPRRTEHFLSGILNFCLYKETKLNLLRPIVEELALLDDQRKEWEAKISQLNAEIAGYSEARERELPLIQEVESKVKELREMIAGLNSNQMSLRTSFRNLKEKTGQMDEKISKAEFDLVQSVQENANLRSKIVQSPDKLQRALEEKKLARDEAKNAERSAIQSFQEKTATVEVYSKALKKMSKHFAMMQAIHEQVNSAKSVEKECKGLKAKLSDDVVLDKSLEAKLIEREGKVGQLEEHKRQLQKERDLKFEESTKHLNSVKSEVLSKRCELEARQKKVEDVVAEVDSITIKTSMVRESGAAKVQQLISKCEEIVKQFQQSSSSIGLLLPVDGNGTKTTFD
;
A
#
# COMPACT_ATOMS: atom_id res chain seq x y z
N MET A 1 -28.69 52.30 -3.40
CA MET A 1 -29.90 51.46 -3.33
C MET A 1 -29.64 50.05 -2.78
N ASN A 2 -28.53 49.38 -3.11
CA ASN A 2 -28.27 47.98 -2.71
C ASN A 2 -28.13 47.75 -1.18
N LEU A 3 -27.49 48.67 -0.44
CA LEU A 3 -27.31 48.52 1.01
C LEU A 3 -28.62 48.71 1.80
N TYR A 4 -29.39 49.74 1.47
CA TYR A 4 -30.67 50.02 2.13
C TYR A 4 -31.66 48.86 1.98
N SER A 5 -31.80 48.30 0.77
CA SER A 5 -32.69 47.15 0.54
C SER A 5 -32.25 45.94 1.37
N ARG A 6 -30.95 45.61 1.35
CA ARG A 6 -30.41 44.50 2.15
C ARG A 6 -30.64 44.68 3.65
N LEU A 7 -30.36 45.87 4.19
CA LEU A 7 -30.55 46.14 5.61
C LEU A 7 -32.02 46.07 6.00
N ARG A 8 -32.92 46.60 5.17
CA ARG A 8 -34.36 46.51 5.39
C ARG A 8 -34.83 45.05 5.41
N ASP A 9 -34.36 44.22 4.49
CA ASP A 9 -34.75 42.81 4.40
C ASP A 9 -34.18 41.99 5.59
N VAL A 10 -32.96 42.30 6.02
CA VAL A 10 -32.37 41.74 7.26
C VAL A 10 -33.19 42.16 8.48
N MET A 11 -33.47 43.45 8.66
CA MET A 11 -34.26 43.93 9.80
C MET A 11 -35.67 43.32 9.83
N ALA A 12 -36.29 43.10 8.67
CA ALA A 12 -37.57 42.41 8.56
C ALA A 12 -37.46 40.94 9.02
N SER A 13 -36.38 40.25 8.65
CA SER A 13 -36.13 38.85 9.05
C SER A 13 -35.84 38.69 10.55
N LEU A 14 -35.36 39.75 11.21
CA LEU A 14 -35.11 39.78 12.65
C LEU A 14 -36.38 40.05 13.49
N ASN A 15 -37.54 40.22 12.84
CA ASN A 15 -38.81 40.60 13.47
C ASN A 15 -38.66 41.83 14.39
N CYS A 16 -37.87 42.82 13.97
CA CYS A 16 -37.73 44.05 14.73
C CYS A 16 -39.09 44.77 14.82
N PRO A 17 -39.54 45.22 16.00
CA PRO A 17 -40.83 45.89 16.15
C PRO A 17 -40.88 47.25 15.43
N MET A 18 -39.73 47.79 15.00
CA MET A 18 -39.63 49.02 14.24
C MET A 18 -39.36 48.74 12.76
N GLN A 19 -40.05 49.45 11.87
CA GLN A 19 -39.75 49.41 10.45
C GLN A 19 -38.49 50.25 10.14
N PHE A 20 -37.54 49.61 9.45
CA PHE A 20 -36.33 50.26 8.95
C PHE A 20 -36.62 51.07 7.69
N ASN A 21 -36.25 52.35 7.68
CA ASN A 21 -36.51 53.27 6.57
C ASN A 21 -35.23 54.01 6.14
N LEU A 22 -35.28 54.74 5.02
CA LEU A 22 -34.10 55.38 4.44
C LEU A 22 -33.50 56.47 5.37
N ARG A 23 -34.32 57.09 6.23
CA ARG A 23 -33.85 58.08 7.20
C ARG A 23 -32.96 57.44 8.26
N ASP A 24 -33.24 56.20 8.66
CA ASP A 24 -32.40 55.46 9.62
C ASP A 24 -30.97 55.23 9.12
N LEU A 25 -30.77 55.26 7.79
CA LEU A 25 -29.46 55.14 7.15
C LEU A 25 -28.77 56.48 6.91
N ILE A 26 -29.52 57.51 6.47
CA ILE A 26 -28.95 58.81 6.05
C ILE A 26 -28.84 59.79 7.22
N LYS A 27 -29.76 59.74 8.19
CA LYS A 27 -29.80 60.62 9.36
C LYS A 27 -30.29 59.83 10.59
N PRO A 28 -29.41 59.00 11.19
CA PRO A 28 -29.78 58.09 12.25
C PRO A 28 -30.27 58.83 13.50
N ASP A 29 -31.41 58.38 14.03
CA ASP A 29 -31.90 58.80 15.34
C ASP A 29 -31.31 57.87 16.42
N PRO A 30 -30.68 58.39 17.48
CA PRO A 30 -29.98 57.57 18.48
C PRO A 30 -30.83 56.45 19.07
N ARG A 31 -32.11 56.72 19.39
CA ARG A 31 -33.00 55.73 20.04
C ARG A 31 -33.44 54.63 19.07
N ARG A 32 -33.71 54.99 17.81
CA ARG A 32 -34.05 54.02 16.76
C ARG A 32 -32.85 53.17 16.38
N THR A 33 -31.68 53.79 16.25
CA THR A 33 -30.43 53.07 15.96
C THR A 33 -30.11 52.06 17.04
N GLU A 34 -30.28 52.41 18.32
CA GLU A 34 -30.11 51.48 19.45
C GLU A 34 -31.02 50.25 19.33
N HIS A 35 -32.29 50.42 18.95
CA HIS A 35 -33.22 49.30 18.77
C HIS A 35 -32.79 48.37 17.63
N PHE A 36 -32.39 48.91 16.48
CA PHE A 36 -31.92 48.10 15.36
C PHE A 36 -30.62 47.38 15.69
N LEU A 37 -29.66 48.07 16.32
CA LEU A 37 -28.39 47.47 16.74
C LEU A 37 -28.61 46.38 17.80
N SER A 38 -29.53 46.59 18.74
CA SER A 38 -29.89 45.60 19.76
C SER A 38 -30.50 44.34 19.13
N GLY A 39 -31.37 44.50 18.12
CA GLY A 39 -31.92 43.37 17.36
C GLY A 39 -30.85 42.59 16.61
N ILE A 40 -29.90 43.28 15.97
CA ILE A 40 -28.76 42.66 15.29
C ILE A 40 -27.87 41.93 16.29
N LEU A 41 -27.53 42.57 17.41
CA LEU A 41 -26.68 41.98 18.44
C LEU A 41 -27.31 40.71 19.02
N ASN A 42 -28.60 40.76 19.34
CA ASN A 42 -29.34 39.60 19.84
C ASN A 42 -29.31 38.45 18.82
N PHE A 43 -29.49 38.75 17.53
CA PHE A 43 -29.35 37.75 16.48
C PHE A 43 -27.93 37.18 16.39
N CYS A 44 -26.89 38.02 16.48
CA CYS A 44 -25.50 37.55 16.46
C CYS A 44 -25.22 36.59 17.63
N LEU A 45 -25.65 36.93 18.84
CA LEU A 45 -25.49 36.07 20.03
C LEU A 45 -26.27 34.75 19.90
N TYR A 46 -27.52 34.82 19.40
CA TYR A 46 -28.33 33.64 19.12
C TYR A 46 -27.68 32.75 18.06
N LYS A 47 -27.21 33.35 16.95
CA LYS A 47 -26.52 32.67 15.86
C LYS A 47 -25.26 31.97 16.37
N GLU A 48 -24.44 32.65 17.14
CA GLU A 48 -23.22 32.06 17.71
C GLU A 48 -23.53 30.86 18.61
N THR A 49 -24.53 30.99 19.48
CA THR A 49 -25.00 29.89 20.34
C THR A 49 -25.48 28.69 19.51
N LYS A 50 -26.28 28.94 18.45
CA LYS A 50 -26.76 27.87 17.57
C LYS A 50 -25.67 27.26 16.70
N LEU A 51 -24.71 28.06 16.21
CA LEU A 51 -23.56 27.55 15.48
C LEU A 51 -22.66 26.68 16.35
N ASN A 52 -22.47 27.04 17.63
CA ASN A 52 -21.73 26.20 18.56
C ASN A 52 -22.44 24.86 18.83
N LEU A 53 -23.77 24.85 18.88
CA LEU A 53 -24.55 23.61 18.98
C LEU A 53 -24.46 22.75 17.72
N LEU A 54 -24.41 23.37 16.54
CA LEU A 54 -24.29 22.68 15.25
C LEU A 54 -22.85 22.27 14.90
N ARG A 55 -21.85 22.86 15.55
CA ARG A 55 -20.42 22.57 15.32
C ARG A 55 -20.10 21.07 15.27
N PRO A 56 -20.49 20.23 16.23
CA PRO A 56 -20.19 18.79 16.17
C PRO A 56 -20.78 18.11 14.93
N ILE A 57 -21.98 18.52 14.47
CA ILE A 57 -22.60 17.98 13.26
C ILE A 57 -21.81 18.41 12.01
N VAL A 58 -21.36 19.66 11.97
CA VAL A 58 -20.53 20.15 10.85
C VAL A 58 -19.18 19.44 10.80
N GLU A 59 -18.56 19.20 11.96
CA GLU A 59 -17.30 18.44 12.07
C GLU A 59 -17.49 16.97 11.66
N GLU A 60 -18.58 16.33 12.06
CA GLU A 60 -18.93 14.97 11.63
C GLU A 60 -19.19 14.89 10.12
N LEU A 61 -19.91 15.86 9.55
CA LEU A 61 -20.13 15.93 8.11
C LEU A 61 -18.83 16.10 7.32
N ALA A 62 -17.89 16.90 7.84
CA ALA A 62 -16.57 17.05 7.21
C ALA A 62 -15.78 15.74 7.25
N LEU A 63 -15.80 15.03 8.39
CA LEU A 63 -15.16 13.71 8.51
C LEU A 63 -15.76 12.69 7.53
N LEU A 64 -17.10 12.65 7.41
CA LEU A 64 -17.79 11.75 6.48
C LEU A 64 -17.49 12.12 5.01
N ASP A 65 -17.35 13.41 4.70
CA ASP A 65 -16.96 13.87 3.36
C ASP A 65 -15.53 13.41 3.00
N ASP A 66 -14.60 13.51 3.96
CA ASP A 66 -13.23 13.02 3.79
C ASP A 66 -13.18 11.49 3.63
N GLN A 67 -13.93 10.75 4.45
CA GLN A 67 -14.06 9.30 4.30
C GLN A 67 -14.66 8.91 2.95
N ARG A 68 -15.71 9.62 2.48
CA ARG A 68 -16.30 9.37 1.16
C ARG A 68 -15.26 9.54 0.06
N LYS A 69 -14.48 10.63 0.09
CA LYS A 69 -13.41 10.90 -0.87
C LYS A 69 -12.34 9.80 -0.86
N GLU A 70 -11.96 9.31 0.32
CA GLU A 70 -11.00 8.22 0.45
C GLU A 70 -11.53 6.92 -0.18
N TRP A 71 -12.78 6.56 0.09
CA TRP A 71 -13.42 5.39 -0.52
C TRP A 71 -13.57 5.53 -2.03
N GLU A 72 -13.92 6.71 -2.52
CA GLU A 72 -14.06 7.00 -3.95
C GLU A 72 -12.71 6.90 -4.69
N ALA A 73 -11.63 7.37 -4.06
CA ALA A 73 -10.27 7.18 -4.56
C ALA A 73 -9.88 5.69 -4.60
N LYS A 74 -10.21 4.92 -3.55
CA LYS A 74 -9.95 3.48 -3.50
C LYS A 74 -10.74 2.69 -4.54
N ILE A 75 -12.00 3.04 -4.76
CA ILE A 75 -12.84 2.46 -5.83
C ILE A 75 -12.22 2.77 -7.20
N SER A 76 -11.78 4.01 -7.42
CA SER A 76 -11.13 4.40 -8.67
C SER A 76 -9.83 3.63 -8.92
N GLN A 77 -9.02 3.42 -7.89
CA GLN A 77 -7.81 2.60 -7.96
C GLN A 77 -8.15 1.14 -8.31
N LEU A 78 -9.08 0.52 -7.60
CA LEU A 78 -9.48 -0.88 -7.85
C LEU A 78 -10.06 -1.06 -9.25
N ASN A 79 -10.84 -0.10 -9.75
CA ASN A 79 -11.37 -0.14 -11.11
C ASN A 79 -10.25 -0.05 -12.16
N ALA A 80 -9.21 0.76 -11.91
CA ALA A 80 -8.04 0.82 -12.79
C ALA A 80 -7.25 -0.50 -12.78
N GLU A 81 -7.10 -1.14 -11.62
CA GLU A 81 -6.48 -2.47 -11.51
C GLU A 81 -7.30 -3.53 -12.26
N ILE A 82 -8.62 -3.55 -12.08
CA ILE A 82 -9.53 -4.46 -12.81
C ILE A 82 -9.40 -4.25 -14.33
N ALA A 83 -9.37 -3.00 -14.80
CA ALA A 83 -9.19 -2.70 -16.22
C ALA A 83 -7.84 -3.24 -16.73
N GLY A 84 -6.76 -3.05 -15.97
CA GLY A 84 -5.43 -3.59 -16.31
C GLY A 84 -5.41 -5.12 -16.40
N TYR A 85 -6.05 -5.83 -15.46
CA TYR A 85 -6.19 -7.30 -15.54
C TYR A 85 -7.02 -7.74 -16.74
N SER A 86 -8.09 -7.00 -17.05
CA SER A 86 -8.95 -7.27 -18.20
C SER A 86 -8.18 -7.14 -19.51
N GLU A 87 -7.41 -6.06 -19.67
CA GLU A 87 -6.56 -5.84 -20.84
C GLU A 87 -5.44 -6.88 -20.97
N ALA A 88 -4.83 -7.29 -19.85
CA ALA A 88 -3.86 -8.39 -19.86
C ALA A 88 -4.49 -9.70 -20.33
N ARG A 89 -5.68 -10.04 -19.81
CA ARG A 89 -6.43 -11.23 -20.20
C ARG A 89 -6.80 -11.21 -21.69
N GLU A 90 -7.25 -10.08 -22.23
CA GLU A 90 -7.57 -9.95 -23.66
C GLU A 90 -6.33 -10.09 -24.55
N ARG A 91 -5.16 -9.64 -24.09
CA ARG A 91 -3.88 -9.87 -24.80
C ARG A 91 -3.42 -11.33 -24.76
N GLU A 92 -3.70 -12.04 -23.67
CA GLU A 92 -3.33 -13.45 -23.51
C GLU A 92 -4.30 -14.40 -24.22
N LEU A 93 -5.57 -14.02 -24.38
CA LEU A 93 -6.60 -14.81 -25.04
C LEU A 93 -6.21 -15.37 -26.42
N PRO A 94 -5.64 -14.58 -27.37
CA PRO A 94 -5.22 -15.11 -28.66
C PRO A 94 -4.08 -16.14 -28.56
N LEU A 95 -3.17 -15.96 -27.60
CA LEU A 95 -2.07 -16.91 -27.37
C LEU A 95 -2.61 -18.24 -26.85
N ILE A 96 -3.57 -18.19 -25.93
CA ILE A 96 -4.24 -19.39 -25.41
C ILE A 96 -4.97 -20.10 -26.55
N GLN A 97 -5.72 -19.38 -27.38
CA GLN A 97 -6.42 -19.96 -28.54
C GLN A 97 -5.46 -20.59 -29.55
N GLU A 98 -4.31 -19.98 -29.81
CA GLU A 98 -3.27 -20.54 -30.68
C GLU A 98 -2.65 -21.82 -30.09
N VAL A 99 -2.42 -21.87 -28.78
CA VAL A 99 -1.92 -23.07 -28.11
C VAL A 99 -2.98 -24.18 -28.13
N GLU A 100 -4.24 -23.84 -27.87
CA GLU A 100 -5.36 -24.79 -27.93
C GLU A 100 -5.55 -25.38 -29.32
N SER A 101 -5.44 -24.57 -30.38
CA SER A 101 -5.52 -25.06 -31.76
C SER A 101 -4.37 -26.01 -32.08
N LYS A 102 -3.13 -25.66 -31.72
CA LYS A 102 -1.95 -26.54 -31.87
C LYS A 102 -2.10 -27.85 -31.11
N VAL A 103 -2.62 -27.81 -29.88
CA VAL A 103 -2.88 -29.01 -29.08
C VAL A 103 -3.92 -29.90 -29.76
N LYS A 104 -4.97 -29.30 -30.34
CA LYS A 104 -6.00 -30.05 -31.08
C LYS A 104 -5.41 -30.70 -32.33
N GLU A 105 -4.64 -29.96 -33.13
CA GLU A 105 -3.95 -30.49 -34.32
C GLU A 105 -3.01 -31.65 -33.98
N LEU A 106 -2.21 -31.52 -32.91
CA LEU A 106 -1.32 -32.58 -32.45
C LEU A 106 -2.08 -33.84 -32.01
N ARG A 107 -3.22 -33.66 -31.32
CA ARG A 107 -4.08 -34.79 -30.93
C ARG A 107 -4.66 -35.51 -32.14
N GLU A 108 -5.11 -34.77 -33.15
CA GLU A 108 -5.61 -35.33 -34.40
C GLU A 108 -4.49 -36.08 -35.16
N MET A 109 -3.28 -35.51 -35.21
CA MET A 109 -2.11 -36.16 -35.82
C MET A 109 -1.73 -37.46 -35.10
N ILE A 110 -1.71 -37.46 -33.76
CA ILE A 110 -1.45 -38.67 -32.95
C ILE A 110 -2.51 -39.73 -33.24
N ALA A 111 -3.79 -39.36 -33.29
CA ALA A 111 -4.87 -40.29 -33.63
C ALA A 111 -4.68 -40.90 -35.03
N GLY A 112 -4.31 -40.08 -36.02
CA GLY A 112 -4.00 -40.52 -37.38
C GLY A 112 -2.80 -41.48 -37.44
N LEU A 113 -1.70 -41.14 -36.75
CA LEU A 113 -0.51 -41.99 -36.68
C LEU A 113 -0.79 -43.32 -35.98
N ASN A 114 -1.59 -43.34 -34.91
CA ASN A 114 -1.98 -44.56 -34.22
C ASN A 114 -2.84 -45.47 -35.12
N SER A 115 -3.77 -44.90 -35.88
CA SER A 115 -4.56 -45.64 -36.88
C SER A 115 -3.66 -46.26 -37.95
N ASN A 116 -2.72 -45.49 -38.49
CA ASN A 116 -1.74 -45.97 -39.47
C ASN A 116 -0.82 -47.05 -38.89
N GLN A 117 -0.38 -46.90 -37.64
CA GLN A 117 0.42 -47.93 -36.95
C GLN A 117 -0.36 -49.24 -36.82
N MET A 118 -1.66 -49.17 -36.51
CA MET A 118 -2.51 -50.35 -36.38
C MET A 118 -2.74 -51.04 -37.73
N SER A 119 -2.96 -50.27 -38.80
CA SER A 119 -3.09 -50.82 -40.15
C SER A 119 -1.79 -51.48 -40.64
N LEU A 120 -0.64 -50.84 -40.40
CA LEU A 120 0.70 -51.39 -40.69
C LEU A 120 0.98 -52.67 -39.89
N ARG A 121 0.62 -52.72 -38.60
CA ARG A 121 0.75 -53.95 -37.80
C ARG A 121 -0.09 -55.09 -38.36
N THR A 122 -1.30 -54.77 -38.84
CA THR A 122 -2.19 -55.76 -39.46
C THR A 122 -1.62 -56.27 -40.77
N SER A 123 -1.16 -55.37 -41.64
CA SER A 123 -0.55 -55.77 -42.93
C SER A 123 0.73 -56.58 -42.73
N PHE A 124 1.57 -56.22 -41.76
CA PHE A 124 2.76 -56.97 -41.40
C PHE A 124 2.43 -58.39 -40.95
N ARG A 125 1.40 -58.57 -40.10
CA ARG A 125 0.95 -59.89 -39.67
C ARG A 125 0.49 -60.74 -40.85
N ASN A 126 -0.30 -60.16 -41.75
CA ASN A 126 -0.77 -60.84 -42.95
C ASN A 126 0.38 -61.25 -43.89
N LEU A 127 1.38 -60.38 -44.05
CA LEU A 127 2.57 -60.71 -44.84
C LEU A 127 3.38 -61.84 -44.21
N LYS A 128 3.57 -61.81 -42.88
CA LYS A 128 4.26 -62.87 -42.15
C LYS A 128 3.55 -64.23 -42.28
N GLU A 129 2.22 -64.23 -42.21
CA GLU A 129 1.42 -65.44 -42.43
C GLU A 129 1.59 -65.97 -43.87
N LYS A 130 1.54 -65.09 -44.87
CA LYS A 130 1.79 -65.48 -46.28
C LYS A 130 3.20 -66.02 -46.48
N THR A 131 4.22 -65.46 -45.83
CA THR A 131 5.58 -65.99 -45.86
C THR A 131 5.63 -67.40 -45.30
N GLY A 132 5.04 -67.65 -44.13
CA GLY A 132 4.98 -69.01 -43.55
C GLY A 132 4.26 -70.01 -44.47
N GLN A 133 3.14 -69.62 -45.08
CA GLN A 133 2.45 -70.46 -46.07
C GLN A 133 3.31 -70.77 -47.31
N MET A 134 4.14 -69.82 -47.76
CA MET A 134 5.07 -70.06 -48.86
C MET A 134 6.20 -70.99 -48.45
N ASP A 135 6.77 -70.84 -47.24
CA ASP A 135 7.80 -71.73 -46.70
C ASP A 135 7.30 -73.18 -46.54
N GLU A 136 6.06 -73.36 -46.10
CA GLU A 136 5.41 -74.68 -46.04
C GLU A 136 5.26 -75.30 -47.43
N LYS A 137 4.84 -74.50 -48.44
CA LYS A 137 4.76 -74.95 -49.83
C LYS A 137 6.12 -75.32 -50.41
N ILE A 138 7.16 -74.55 -50.12
CA ILE A 138 8.53 -74.85 -50.53
C ILE A 138 8.98 -76.17 -49.90
N SER A 139 8.81 -76.32 -48.59
CA SER A 139 9.18 -77.54 -47.87
C SER A 139 8.46 -78.77 -48.43
N LYS A 140 7.17 -78.62 -48.79
CA LYS A 140 6.40 -79.68 -49.45
C LYS A 140 6.95 -80.01 -50.84
N ALA A 141 7.24 -79.00 -51.66
CA ALA A 141 7.80 -79.21 -53.00
C ALA A 141 9.19 -79.85 -52.95
N GLU A 142 10.03 -79.48 -51.98
CA GLU A 142 11.32 -80.11 -51.73
C GLU A 142 11.16 -81.59 -51.33
N PHE A 143 10.21 -81.88 -50.44
CA PHE A 143 9.89 -83.25 -50.05
C PHE A 143 9.42 -84.09 -51.25
N ASP A 144 8.47 -83.57 -52.04
CA ASP A 144 7.95 -84.23 -53.24
C ASP A 144 9.07 -84.47 -54.27
N LEU A 145 9.99 -83.50 -54.43
CA LEU A 145 11.16 -83.63 -55.31
C LEU A 145 12.09 -84.76 -54.83
N VAL A 146 12.41 -84.82 -53.53
CA VAL A 146 13.24 -85.88 -52.95
C VAL A 146 12.58 -87.25 -53.16
N GLN A 147 11.28 -87.35 -52.94
CA GLN A 147 10.53 -88.58 -53.20
C GLN A 147 10.62 -88.99 -54.68
N SER A 148 10.39 -88.05 -55.60
CA SER A 148 10.49 -88.31 -57.04
C SER A 148 11.90 -88.75 -57.47
N VAL A 149 12.94 -88.13 -56.91
CA VAL A 149 14.34 -88.54 -57.13
C VAL A 149 14.59 -89.97 -56.63
N GLN A 150 14.08 -90.33 -55.45
CA GLN A 150 14.20 -91.67 -54.90
C GLN A 150 13.46 -92.71 -55.75
N GLU A 151 12.25 -92.39 -56.23
CA GLU A 151 11.49 -93.25 -57.14
C GLU A 151 12.22 -93.41 -58.49
N ASN A 152 12.82 -92.34 -59.01
CA ASN A 152 13.65 -92.38 -60.22
C ASN A 152 14.86 -93.31 -60.03
N ALA A 153 15.52 -93.26 -58.87
CA ALA A 153 16.61 -94.16 -58.53
C ALA A 153 16.13 -95.63 -58.42
N ASN A 154 14.97 -95.88 -57.82
CA ASN A 154 14.35 -97.20 -57.72
C ASN A 154 13.90 -97.76 -59.09
N LEU A 155 13.52 -96.91 -60.03
CA LEU A 155 13.23 -97.31 -61.41
C LEU A 155 14.52 -97.58 -62.19
N ARG A 156 15.55 -96.75 -62.01
CA ARG A 156 16.89 -96.97 -62.59
C ARG A 156 17.52 -98.28 -62.13
N SER A 157 17.27 -98.74 -60.90
CA SER A 157 17.77 -100.02 -60.39
C SER A 157 17.08 -101.25 -60.99
N LYS A 158 15.92 -101.08 -61.64
CA LYS A 158 15.18 -102.16 -62.35
C LYS A 158 15.57 -102.29 -63.83
N ILE A 159 16.45 -101.43 -64.33
CA ILE A 159 16.93 -101.48 -65.72
C ILE A 159 18.15 -102.41 -65.77
N VAL A 160 17.98 -103.63 -66.28
CA VAL A 160 19.08 -104.58 -66.52
C VAL A 160 19.91 -104.08 -67.70
N GLN A 161 21.12 -103.59 -67.42
CA GLN A 161 22.07 -103.14 -68.44
C GLN A 161 23.25 -104.10 -68.54
N SER A 162 23.10 -105.11 -69.41
CA SER A 162 24.15 -105.82 -70.17
C SER A 162 25.54 -106.02 -69.50
N PRO A 163 25.91 -107.28 -69.19
CA PRO A 163 27.19 -107.64 -68.56
C PRO A 163 28.47 -107.21 -69.31
N ASP A 164 28.43 -106.98 -70.62
CA ASP A 164 29.63 -106.73 -71.42
C ASP A 164 30.07 -105.25 -71.48
N LYS A 165 29.23 -104.32 -70.98
CA LYS A 165 29.68 -102.94 -70.72
C LYS A 165 30.29 -102.76 -69.33
N LEU A 166 30.03 -103.70 -68.41
CA LEU A 166 30.48 -103.62 -67.02
C LEU A 166 31.99 -103.85 -66.87
N GLN A 167 32.63 -104.64 -67.73
CA GLN A 167 34.05 -104.94 -67.57
C GLN A 167 34.98 -103.80 -68.04
N ARG A 168 34.52 -102.97 -69.00
CA ARG A 168 35.21 -101.72 -69.39
C ARG A 168 34.89 -100.59 -68.41
N ALA A 169 33.64 -100.51 -67.95
CA ALA A 169 33.22 -99.57 -66.91
C ALA A 169 33.83 -99.89 -65.53
N LEU A 170 34.21 -101.14 -65.22
CA LEU A 170 34.81 -101.50 -63.92
C LEU A 170 36.24 -100.95 -63.76
N GLU A 171 37.03 -100.95 -64.84
CA GLU A 171 38.39 -100.37 -64.83
C GLU A 171 38.35 -98.83 -64.88
N GLU A 172 37.42 -98.23 -65.62
CA GLU A 172 37.12 -96.80 -65.53
C GLU A 172 36.55 -96.41 -64.15
N LYS A 173 35.73 -97.25 -63.52
CA LYS A 173 35.25 -97.07 -62.13
C LYS A 173 36.37 -97.30 -61.10
N LYS A 174 37.37 -98.13 -61.41
CA LYS A 174 38.71 -98.22 -60.78
C LYS A 174 39.32 -96.84 -60.56
N LEU A 175 39.68 -96.23 -61.68
CA LEU A 175 40.30 -94.90 -61.74
C LEU A 175 39.38 -93.81 -61.19
N ALA A 176 38.10 -93.80 -61.57
CA ALA A 176 37.13 -92.84 -61.06
C ALA A 176 36.87 -92.98 -59.55
N ARG A 177 37.05 -94.18 -58.96
CA ARG A 177 36.95 -94.37 -57.50
C ARG A 177 38.17 -93.81 -56.79
N ASP A 178 39.36 -93.99 -57.34
CA ASP A 178 40.59 -93.46 -56.72
C ASP A 178 40.67 -91.94 -56.90
N GLU A 179 40.24 -91.39 -58.05
CA GLU A 179 40.01 -89.95 -58.23
C GLU A 179 38.91 -89.43 -57.32
N ALA A 180 37.77 -90.12 -57.19
CA ALA A 180 36.69 -89.71 -56.29
C ALA A 180 37.14 -89.76 -54.82
N LYS A 181 37.96 -90.73 -54.41
CA LYS A 181 38.49 -90.85 -53.05
C LYS A 181 39.57 -89.80 -52.75
N ASN A 182 40.35 -89.39 -53.76
CA ASN A 182 41.27 -88.27 -53.63
C ASN A 182 40.52 -86.93 -53.64
N ALA A 183 39.49 -86.79 -54.48
CA ALA A 183 38.59 -85.63 -54.48
C ALA A 183 37.79 -85.51 -53.18
N GLU A 184 37.34 -86.62 -52.61
CA GLU A 184 36.69 -86.71 -51.30
C GLU A 184 37.65 -86.29 -50.19
N ARG A 185 38.89 -86.80 -50.19
CA ARG A 185 39.92 -86.35 -49.23
C ARG A 185 40.22 -84.85 -49.38
N SER A 186 40.35 -84.35 -50.60
CA SER A 186 40.51 -82.91 -50.87
C SER A 186 39.28 -82.09 -50.45
N ALA A 187 38.07 -82.62 -50.62
CA ALA A 187 36.82 -81.96 -50.23
C ALA A 187 36.65 -81.95 -48.70
N ILE A 188 37.00 -83.04 -48.01
CA ILE A 188 37.01 -83.12 -46.54
C ILE A 188 38.06 -82.17 -45.98
N GLN A 189 39.27 -82.16 -46.55
CA GLN A 189 40.33 -81.22 -46.15
C GLN A 189 39.89 -79.76 -46.39
N SER A 190 39.32 -79.46 -47.56
CA SER A 190 38.78 -78.14 -47.87
C SER A 190 37.61 -77.77 -46.94
N PHE A 191 36.75 -78.72 -46.56
CA PHE A 191 35.65 -78.50 -45.62
C PHE A 191 36.16 -78.22 -44.22
N GLN A 192 37.18 -78.95 -43.76
CA GLN A 192 37.84 -78.70 -42.47
C GLN A 192 38.53 -77.33 -42.46
N GLU A 193 39.24 -76.95 -43.53
CA GLU A 193 39.86 -75.64 -43.70
C GLU A 193 38.81 -74.51 -43.71
N LYS A 194 37.70 -74.68 -44.44
CA LYS A 194 36.58 -73.71 -44.45
C LYS A 194 35.88 -73.62 -43.10
N THR A 195 35.68 -74.74 -42.40
CA THR A 195 35.09 -74.76 -41.06
C THR A 195 36.01 -74.05 -40.05
N ALA A 196 37.31 -74.32 -40.08
CA ALA A 196 38.30 -73.61 -39.25
C ALA A 196 38.29 -72.10 -39.55
N THR A 197 38.19 -71.73 -40.82
CA THR A 197 38.09 -70.34 -41.26
C THR A 197 36.82 -69.66 -40.73
N VAL A 198 35.66 -70.32 -40.81
CA VAL A 198 34.38 -69.82 -40.28
C VAL A 198 34.42 -69.66 -38.76
N GLU A 199 35.06 -70.58 -38.03
CA GLU A 199 35.25 -70.45 -36.58
C GLU A 199 36.10 -69.23 -36.20
N VAL A 200 37.18 -68.97 -36.94
CA VAL A 200 38.02 -67.78 -36.73
C VAL A 200 37.21 -66.51 -37.01
N TYR A 201 36.46 -66.46 -38.11
CA TYR A 201 35.59 -65.32 -38.42
C TYR A 201 34.48 -65.12 -37.38
N SER A 202 33.86 -66.20 -36.87
CA SER A 202 32.87 -66.14 -35.78
C SER A 202 33.46 -65.55 -34.49
N LYS A 203 34.67 -65.97 -34.11
CA LYS A 203 35.40 -65.42 -32.96
C LYS A 203 35.74 -63.94 -33.18
N ALA A 204 36.15 -63.55 -34.38
CA ALA A 204 36.43 -62.15 -34.74
C ALA A 204 35.15 -61.29 -34.69
N LEU A 205 34.04 -61.79 -35.23
CA LEU A 205 32.75 -61.10 -35.23
C LEU A 205 32.23 -60.86 -33.81
N LYS A 206 32.33 -61.87 -32.92
CA LYS A 206 32.01 -61.71 -31.49
C LYS A 206 32.88 -60.65 -30.81
N LYS A 207 34.17 -60.56 -31.13
CA LYS A 207 35.05 -59.50 -30.61
C LYS A 207 34.66 -58.12 -31.17
N MET A 208 34.38 -58.01 -32.46
CA MET A 208 33.91 -56.77 -33.07
C MET A 208 32.59 -56.28 -32.45
N SER A 209 31.62 -57.15 -32.22
CA SER A 209 30.36 -56.77 -31.57
C SER A 209 30.58 -56.25 -30.14
N LYS A 210 31.48 -56.86 -29.37
CA LYS A 210 31.84 -56.36 -28.03
C LYS A 210 32.49 -54.98 -28.09
N HIS A 211 33.44 -54.78 -29.00
CA HIS A 211 34.08 -53.48 -29.18
C HIS A 211 33.10 -52.41 -29.69
N PHE A 212 32.17 -52.77 -30.58
CA PHE A 212 31.11 -51.87 -31.04
C PHE A 212 30.20 -51.43 -29.90
N ALA A 213 29.76 -52.35 -29.04
CA ALA A 213 28.96 -52.02 -27.86
C ALA A 213 29.72 -51.09 -26.88
N MET A 214 31.01 -51.35 -26.65
CA MET A 214 31.86 -50.45 -25.86
C MET A 214 31.98 -49.07 -26.49
N MET A 215 32.16 -49.00 -27.81
CA MET A 215 32.27 -47.73 -28.55
C MET A 215 30.97 -46.93 -28.49
N GLN A 216 29.81 -47.61 -28.53
CA GLN A 216 28.50 -47.00 -28.40
C GLN A 216 28.27 -46.43 -27.00
N ALA A 217 28.64 -47.17 -25.95
CA ALA A 217 28.58 -46.70 -24.56
C ALA A 217 29.49 -45.47 -24.32
N ILE A 218 30.71 -45.47 -24.89
CA ILE A 218 31.61 -44.30 -24.84
C ILE A 218 30.99 -43.10 -25.56
N HIS A 219 30.36 -43.31 -26.72
CA HIS A 219 29.71 -42.25 -27.47
C HIS A 219 28.55 -41.60 -26.68
N GLU A 220 27.73 -42.41 -26.00
CA GLU A 220 26.65 -41.94 -25.13
C GLU A 220 27.19 -41.13 -23.94
N GLN A 221 28.26 -41.61 -23.27
CA GLN A 221 28.92 -40.87 -22.20
C GLN A 221 29.47 -39.52 -22.67
N VAL A 222 30.10 -39.45 -23.85
CA VAL A 222 30.61 -38.20 -24.42
C VAL A 222 29.48 -37.22 -24.72
N ASN A 223 28.34 -37.69 -25.22
CA ASN A 223 27.18 -36.84 -25.48
C ASN A 223 26.56 -36.31 -24.18
N SER A 224 26.46 -37.14 -23.15
CA SER A 224 26.03 -36.72 -21.81
C SER A 224 26.96 -35.67 -21.21
N ALA A 225 28.29 -35.89 -21.28
CA ALA A 225 29.28 -34.94 -20.79
C ALA A 225 29.19 -33.57 -21.51
N LYS A 226 28.95 -33.56 -22.82
CA LYS A 226 28.73 -32.31 -23.59
C LYS A 226 27.46 -31.57 -23.16
N SER A 227 26.40 -32.28 -22.77
CA SER A 227 25.19 -31.65 -22.22
C SER A 227 25.47 -30.98 -20.89
N VAL A 228 26.13 -31.70 -19.97
CA VAL A 228 26.53 -31.19 -18.65
C VAL A 228 27.48 -29.98 -18.79
N GLU A 229 28.39 -30.00 -19.77
CA GLU A 229 29.28 -28.87 -20.05
C GLU A 229 28.51 -27.61 -20.50
N LYS A 230 27.49 -27.77 -21.35
CA LYS A 230 26.62 -26.66 -21.77
C LYS A 230 25.83 -26.09 -20.59
N GLU A 231 25.28 -26.95 -19.74
CA GLU A 231 24.59 -26.55 -18.52
C GLU A 231 25.52 -25.80 -17.55
N CYS A 232 26.75 -26.29 -17.35
CA CYS A 232 27.76 -25.60 -16.54
C CYS A 232 28.10 -24.20 -17.10
N LYS A 233 28.22 -24.06 -18.41
CA LYS A 233 28.44 -22.74 -19.05
C LYS A 233 27.24 -21.81 -18.83
N GLY A 234 26.02 -22.33 -18.94
CA GLY A 234 24.79 -21.57 -18.66
C GLY A 234 24.69 -21.14 -17.19
N LEU A 235 25.01 -22.03 -16.24
CA LEU A 235 25.03 -21.71 -14.81
C LEU A 235 26.12 -20.70 -14.46
N LYS A 236 27.30 -20.79 -15.09
CA LYS A 236 28.38 -19.80 -14.89
C LYS A 236 27.99 -18.40 -15.37
N ALA A 237 27.25 -18.30 -16.47
CA ALA A 237 26.73 -17.02 -16.95
C ALA A 237 25.72 -16.43 -15.95
N LYS A 238 24.76 -17.23 -15.48
CA LYS A 238 23.79 -16.81 -14.46
C LYS A 238 24.46 -16.34 -13.16
N LEU A 239 25.45 -17.08 -12.67
CA LEU A 239 26.22 -16.70 -11.49
C LEU A 239 26.94 -15.35 -11.68
N SER A 240 27.45 -15.08 -12.88
CA SER A 240 28.07 -13.80 -13.19
C SER A 240 27.06 -12.65 -13.16
N ASP A 241 25.85 -12.87 -13.68
CA ASP A 241 24.77 -11.87 -13.66
C ASP A 241 24.28 -11.61 -12.22
N ASP A 242 24.12 -12.66 -11.41
CA ASP A 242 23.75 -12.57 -10.00
C ASP A 242 24.79 -11.78 -9.19
N VAL A 243 26.09 -11.99 -9.43
CA VAL A 243 27.17 -11.21 -8.79
C VAL A 243 27.09 -9.72 -9.15
N VAL A 244 26.64 -9.37 -10.36
CA VAL A 244 26.44 -7.97 -10.76
C VAL A 244 25.22 -7.37 -10.06
N LEU A 245 24.13 -8.14 -9.93
CA LEU A 245 22.94 -7.73 -9.18
C LEU A 245 23.25 -7.50 -7.70
N ASP A 246 23.99 -8.40 -7.05
CA ASP A 246 24.39 -8.26 -5.65
C ASP A 246 25.19 -6.98 -5.41
N LYS A 247 26.19 -6.68 -6.26
CA LYS A 247 26.95 -5.43 -6.16
C LYS A 247 26.09 -4.18 -6.33
N SER A 248 25.07 -4.24 -7.19
CA SER A 248 24.11 -3.16 -7.39
C SER A 248 23.21 -2.96 -6.17
N LEU A 249 22.78 -4.05 -5.54
CA LEU A 249 21.99 -4.01 -4.31
C LEU A 249 22.80 -3.50 -3.12
N GLU A 250 24.06 -3.94 -2.98
CA GLU A 250 25.01 -3.46 -1.97
C GLU A 250 25.20 -1.93 -2.07
N ALA A 251 25.40 -1.41 -3.29
CA ALA A 251 25.53 0.03 -3.51
C ALA A 251 24.26 0.81 -3.11
N LYS A 252 23.08 0.27 -3.39
CA LYS A 252 21.81 0.86 -2.95
C LYS A 252 21.66 0.83 -1.43
N LEU A 253 22.12 -0.23 -0.77
CA LEU A 253 22.05 -0.37 0.69
C LEU A 253 22.88 0.73 1.36
N ILE A 254 24.13 0.92 0.90
CA ILE A 254 25.02 1.99 1.38
C ILE A 254 24.39 3.39 1.16
N GLU A 255 23.77 3.63 0.00
CA GLU A 255 23.07 4.90 -0.28
C GLU A 255 21.91 5.14 0.72
N ARG A 256 21.15 4.09 1.04
CA ARG A 256 20.03 4.19 2.00
C ARG A 256 20.52 4.39 3.43
N GLU A 257 21.59 3.71 3.85
CA GLU A 257 22.22 3.94 5.15
C GLU A 257 22.73 5.38 5.29
N GLY A 258 23.34 5.93 4.23
CA GLY A 258 23.75 7.34 4.19
C GLY A 258 22.57 8.31 4.39
N LYS A 259 21.43 8.04 3.74
CA LYS A 259 20.19 8.83 3.91
C LYS A 259 19.62 8.72 5.32
N VAL A 260 19.66 7.54 5.94
CA VAL A 260 19.24 7.35 7.33
C VAL A 260 20.11 8.19 8.27
N GLY A 261 21.44 8.17 8.09
CA GLY A 261 22.36 9.00 8.88
C GLY A 261 22.05 10.49 8.78
N GLN A 262 21.76 11.00 7.57
CA GLN A 262 21.36 12.42 7.39
C GLN A 262 20.05 12.77 8.11
N LEU A 263 19.05 11.88 8.06
CA LEU A 263 17.77 12.08 8.75
C LEU A 263 17.92 12.03 10.27
N GLU A 264 18.78 11.16 10.80
CA GLU A 264 19.08 11.12 12.22
C GLU A 264 19.78 12.39 12.71
N GLU A 265 20.73 12.92 11.94
CA GLU A 265 21.40 14.20 12.23
C GLU A 265 20.37 15.35 12.27
N HIS A 266 19.48 15.42 11.26
CA HIS A 266 18.42 16.43 11.21
C HIS A 266 17.44 16.32 12.38
N LYS A 267 17.04 15.10 12.75
CA LYS A 267 16.20 14.84 13.92
C LYS A 267 16.88 15.32 15.21
N ARG A 268 18.19 15.05 15.36
CA ARG A 268 18.98 15.48 16.51
C ARG A 268 19.07 17.01 16.59
N GLN A 269 19.18 17.68 15.45
CA GLN A 269 19.22 19.15 15.38
C GLN A 269 17.88 19.77 15.79
N LEU A 270 16.76 19.29 15.23
CA LEU A 270 15.41 19.75 15.61
C LEU A 270 15.11 19.52 17.09
N GLN A 271 15.58 18.40 17.64
CA GLN A 271 15.44 18.10 19.06
C GLN A 271 16.16 19.14 19.93
N LYS A 272 17.40 19.51 19.56
CA LYS A 272 18.15 20.57 20.26
C LYS A 272 17.46 21.93 20.16
N GLU A 273 16.94 22.29 18.99
CA GLU A 273 16.20 23.55 18.80
C GLU A 273 14.92 23.61 19.64
N ARG A 274 14.18 22.49 19.69
CA ARG A 274 13.00 22.36 20.58
C ARG A 274 13.39 22.58 22.03
N ASP A 275 14.46 21.94 22.48
CA ASP A 275 14.93 22.03 23.87
C ASP A 275 15.38 23.45 24.23
N LEU A 276 16.13 24.09 23.34
CA LEU A 276 16.55 25.48 23.50
C LEU A 276 15.33 26.41 23.62
N LYS A 277 14.35 26.27 22.72
CA LYS A 277 13.14 27.10 22.71
C LYS A 277 12.27 26.88 23.94
N PHE A 278 12.21 25.65 24.43
CA PHE A 278 11.50 25.33 25.67
C PHE A 278 12.20 25.98 26.88
N GLU A 279 13.52 25.93 26.94
CA GLU A 279 14.32 26.56 27.99
C GLU A 279 14.16 28.09 27.96
N GLU A 280 14.24 28.72 26.78
CA GLU A 280 14.01 30.15 26.60
C GLU A 280 12.59 30.58 27.01
N SER A 281 11.57 29.82 26.57
CA SER A 281 10.18 30.08 26.95
C SER A 281 9.97 29.95 28.46
N THR A 282 10.60 28.95 29.08
CA THR A 282 10.56 28.73 30.53
C THR A 282 11.22 29.89 31.28
N LYS A 283 12.38 30.35 30.84
CA LYS A 283 13.06 31.54 31.40
C LYS A 283 12.20 32.80 31.26
N HIS A 284 11.60 33.02 30.09
CA HIS A 284 10.72 34.16 29.86
C HIS A 284 9.49 34.12 30.78
N LEU A 285 8.83 32.95 30.88
CA LEU A 285 7.69 32.76 31.78
C LEU A 285 8.05 33.05 33.24
N ASN A 286 9.21 32.55 33.70
CA ASN A 286 9.68 32.82 35.06
C ASN A 286 9.97 34.31 35.30
N SER A 287 10.57 35.00 34.33
CA SER A 287 10.80 36.45 34.40
C SER A 287 9.49 37.23 34.51
N VAL A 288 8.52 36.93 33.64
CA VAL A 288 7.19 37.58 33.66
C VAL A 288 6.47 37.29 34.97
N LYS A 289 6.55 36.05 35.47
CA LYS A 289 5.96 35.68 36.75
C LYS A 289 6.54 36.51 37.91
N SER A 290 7.86 36.68 37.96
CA SER A 290 8.51 37.53 38.95
C SER A 290 8.10 39.00 38.84
N GLU A 291 7.98 39.53 37.62
CA GLU A 291 7.53 40.90 37.39
C GLU A 291 6.07 41.12 37.85
N VAL A 292 5.17 40.18 37.51
CA VAL A 292 3.77 40.22 37.94
C VAL A 292 3.67 40.13 39.47
N LEU A 293 4.47 39.28 40.12
CA LEU A 293 4.52 39.20 41.57
C LEU A 293 5.01 40.51 42.21
N SER A 294 6.04 41.15 41.66
CA SER A 294 6.53 42.46 42.12
C SER A 294 5.44 43.52 42.01
N LYS A 295 4.81 43.64 40.83
CA LYS A 295 3.71 44.59 40.61
C LYS A 295 2.54 44.35 41.55
N ARG A 296 2.22 43.08 41.84
CA ARG A 296 1.18 42.73 42.81
C ARG A 296 1.52 43.23 44.21
N CYS A 297 2.75 43.01 44.69
CA CYS A 297 3.20 43.51 45.99
C CYS A 297 3.18 45.05 46.06
N GLU A 298 3.57 45.73 44.98
CA GLU A 298 3.47 47.20 44.91
C GLU A 298 2.03 47.70 44.97
N LEU A 299 1.10 47.04 44.27
CA LEU A 299 -0.32 47.36 44.32
C LEU A 299 -0.91 47.12 45.71
N GLU A 300 -0.53 46.02 46.37
CA GLU A 300 -0.96 45.70 47.73
C GLU A 300 -0.45 46.75 48.74
N ALA A 301 0.80 47.22 48.59
CA ALA A 301 1.34 48.31 49.40
C ALA A 301 0.60 49.64 49.15
N ARG A 302 0.25 49.96 47.90
CA ARG A 302 -0.55 51.14 47.56
C ARG A 302 -1.96 51.05 48.13
N GLN A 303 -2.59 49.87 48.04
CA GLN A 303 -3.92 49.61 48.58
C GLN A 303 -3.94 49.88 50.09
N LYS A 304 -2.96 49.34 50.84
CA LYS A 304 -2.83 49.60 52.27
C LYS A 304 -2.66 51.09 52.59
N LYS A 305 -1.86 51.81 51.80
CA LYS A 305 -1.68 53.26 51.97
C LYS A 305 -2.97 54.04 51.71
N VAL A 306 -3.77 53.63 50.73
CA VAL A 306 -5.10 54.22 50.47
C VAL A 306 -6.03 53.93 51.65
N GLU A 307 -6.04 52.72 52.17
CA GLU A 307 -6.82 52.35 53.37
C GLU A 307 -6.44 53.20 54.58
N ASP A 308 -5.15 53.42 54.84
CA ASP A 308 -4.67 54.29 55.92
C ASP A 308 -5.15 55.75 55.74
N VAL A 309 -5.09 56.28 54.51
CA VAL A 309 -5.57 57.65 54.20
C VAL A 309 -7.08 57.75 54.37
N VAL A 310 -7.85 56.74 53.94
CA VAL A 310 -9.31 56.71 54.13
C VAL A 310 -9.64 56.72 55.62
N ALA A 311 -8.95 55.91 56.43
CA ALA A 311 -9.14 55.91 57.89
C ALA A 311 -8.82 57.27 58.53
N GLU A 312 -7.80 57.98 58.04
CA GLU A 312 -7.48 59.34 58.49
C GLU A 312 -8.56 60.35 58.09
N VAL A 313 -9.05 60.29 56.84
CA VAL A 313 -10.15 61.13 56.36
C VAL A 313 -11.42 60.89 57.17
N ASP A 314 -11.75 59.64 57.50
CA ASP A 314 -12.89 59.30 58.35
C ASP A 314 -12.72 59.90 59.75
N SER A 315 -11.51 59.81 60.33
CA SER A 315 -11.19 60.44 61.63
C SER A 315 -11.35 61.97 61.59
N ILE A 316 -10.84 62.63 60.54
CA ILE A 316 -10.98 64.08 60.35
C ILE A 316 -12.45 64.46 60.16
N THR A 317 -13.21 63.65 59.43
CA THR A 317 -14.65 63.86 59.19
C THR A 317 -15.41 63.81 60.51
N ILE A 318 -15.14 62.82 61.36
CA ILE A 318 -15.73 62.71 62.71
C ILE A 318 -15.34 63.92 63.57
N LYS A 319 -14.06 64.33 63.58
CA LYS A 319 -13.64 65.52 64.34
C LYS A 319 -14.34 66.78 63.84
N THR A 320 -14.48 66.93 62.52
CA THR A 320 -15.13 68.08 61.89
C THR A 320 -16.61 68.14 62.24
N SER A 321 -17.32 67.00 62.27
CA SER A 321 -18.72 66.97 62.71
C SER A 321 -18.85 67.34 64.19
N MET A 322 -17.99 66.82 65.07
CA MET A 322 -17.98 67.18 66.49
C MET A 322 -17.72 68.67 66.74
N VAL A 323 -16.76 69.28 66.02
CA VAL A 323 -16.48 70.71 66.12
C VAL A 323 -17.66 71.53 65.60
N ARG A 324 -18.29 71.11 64.49
CA ARG A 324 -19.47 71.78 63.94
C ARG A 324 -20.65 71.72 64.91
N GLU A 325 -20.90 70.57 65.53
CA GLU A 325 -21.94 70.39 66.54
C GLU A 325 -21.66 71.21 67.81
N SER A 326 -20.41 71.21 68.30
CA SER A 326 -20.00 72.04 69.42
C SER A 326 -20.11 73.55 69.12
N GLY A 327 -19.73 73.96 67.90
CA GLY A 327 -19.89 75.31 67.41
C GLY A 327 -21.36 75.73 67.32
N ALA A 328 -22.21 74.88 66.75
CA ALA A 328 -23.66 75.08 66.71
C ALA A 328 -24.24 75.22 68.12
N ALA A 329 -23.82 74.38 69.07
CA ALA A 329 -24.24 74.48 70.47
C ALA A 329 -23.81 75.79 71.15
N LYS A 330 -22.58 76.27 70.89
CA LYS A 330 -22.09 77.56 71.40
C LYS A 330 -22.85 78.75 70.80
N VAL A 331 -23.12 78.72 69.50
CA VAL A 331 -23.96 79.74 68.84
C VAL A 331 -25.35 79.76 69.48
N GLN A 332 -25.95 78.59 69.72
CA GLN A 332 -27.23 78.49 70.42
C GLN A 332 -27.16 79.11 71.82
N GLN A 333 -26.11 78.83 72.60
CA GLN A 333 -25.88 79.45 73.92
C GLN A 333 -25.74 80.97 73.85
N LEU A 334 -25.01 81.48 72.86
CA LEU A 334 -24.86 82.92 72.64
C LEU A 334 -26.18 83.58 72.27
N ILE A 335 -26.98 82.95 71.41
CA ILE A 335 -28.34 83.40 71.09
C ILE A 335 -29.18 83.49 72.36
N SER A 336 -29.21 82.43 73.18
CA SER A 336 -29.94 82.43 74.45
C SER A 336 -29.45 83.51 75.43
N LYS A 337 -28.15 83.77 75.48
CA LYS A 337 -27.56 84.82 76.34
C LYS A 337 -27.87 86.23 75.82
N CYS A 338 -27.87 86.44 74.51
CA CYS A 338 -28.34 87.68 73.90
C CYS A 338 -29.83 87.90 74.20
N GLU A 339 -30.67 86.87 74.10
CA GLU A 339 -32.08 86.93 74.50
C GLU A 339 -32.24 87.29 75.99
N GLU A 340 -31.38 86.76 76.85
CA GLU A 340 -31.36 87.07 78.28
C GLU A 340 -30.91 88.51 78.56
N ILE A 341 -29.88 89.03 77.87
CA ILE A 341 -29.47 90.43 77.95
C ILE A 341 -30.59 91.34 77.43
N VAL A 342 -31.26 90.97 76.33
CA VAL A 342 -32.42 91.71 75.82
C VAL A 342 -33.55 91.72 76.86
N LYS A 343 -33.81 90.61 77.54
CA LYS A 343 -34.76 90.56 78.66
C LYS A 343 -34.34 91.43 79.84
N GLN A 344 -33.07 91.41 80.23
CA GLN A 344 -32.54 92.26 81.31
C GLN A 344 -32.59 93.75 80.94
N PHE A 345 -32.31 94.09 79.68
CA PHE A 345 -32.45 95.44 79.16
C PHE A 345 -33.91 95.88 79.15
N GLN A 346 -34.84 95.00 78.76
CA GLN A 346 -36.27 95.26 78.86
C GLN A 346 -36.73 95.44 80.31
N GLN A 347 -36.24 94.65 81.27
CA GLN A 347 -36.54 94.82 82.71
C GLN A 347 -35.93 96.09 83.31
N SER A 348 -34.72 96.48 82.87
CA SER A 348 -34.06 97.72 83.28
C SER A 348 -34.78 98.94 82.70
N SER A 349 -35.20 98.85 81.44
CA SER A 349 -36.07 99.84 80.78
C SER A 349 -37.44 99.94 81.48
N SER A 350 -37.97 98.81 81.97
CA SER A 350 -39.20 98.77 82.78
C SER A 350 -39.03 99.39 84.17
N SER A 351 -37.84 99.32 84.77
CA SER A 351 -37.52 99.93 86.07
C SER A 351 -37.16 101.43 85.96
N ILE A 352 -36.62 101.86 84.82
CA ILE A 352 -36.28 103.26 84.54
C ILE A 352 -37.50 104.05 84.02
N GLY A 353 -38.48 103.38 83.42
CA GLY A 353 -39.71 104.01 82.91
C GLY A 353 -40.67 104.58 83.97
N LEU A 354 -40.39 104.46 85.27
CA LEU A 354 -41.26 104.93 86.35
C LEU A 354 -40.84 106.28 86.98
N LEU A 355 -39.80 106.95 86.46
CA LEU A 355 -39.23 108.13 87.12
C LEU A 355 -38.85 109.33 86.22
N LEU A 356 -39.47 109.50 85.03
CA LEU A 356 -39.80 110.80 84.35
C LEU A 356 -40.06 110.62 82.83
N PRO A 357 -40.83 111.55 82.18
CA PRO A 357 -41.72 111.24 81.05
C PRO A 357 -41.24 111.66 79.65
N VAL A 358 -41.66 110.82 78.69
CA VAL A 358 -42.16 111.00 77.31
C VAL A 358 -41.82 112.30 76.53
N ASP A 359 -41.15 112.13 75.38
CA ASP A 359 -41.49 112.60 74.00
C ASP A 359 -40.22 112.52 73.12
N GLY A 360 -40.17 112.09 71.86
CA GLY A 360 -41.15 111.70 70.85
C GLY A 360 -40.46 111.79 69.46
N ASN A 361 -40.68 110.78 68.60
CA ASN A 361 -40.43 110.71 67.13
C ASN A 361 -38.98 110.88 66.62
N GLY A 362 -38.38 109.95 65.85
CA GLY A 362 -38.77 109.38 64.54
C GLY A 362 -37.74 109.89 63.51
N THR A 363 -37.12 109.17 62.55
CA THR A 363 -37.37 107.94 61.79
C THR A 363 -36.07 107.65 60.98
N LYS A 364 -35.54 106.42 60.91
CA LYS A 364 -35.59 105.42 59.78
C LYS A 364 -35.02 105.92 58.42
N THR A 365 -34.28 105.20 57.57
CA THR A 365 -33.76 103.81 57.45
C THR A 365 -32.94 103.73 56.14
N THR A 366 -31.87 102.93 56.09
CA THR A 366 -31.17 102.32 54.92
C THR A 366 -30.13 101.35 55.53
N PHE A 367 -29.70 100.20 55.02
CA PHE A 367 -29.68 99.51 53.73
C PHE A 367 -29.41 98.00 54.02
N ASP A 368 -29.79 97.13 53.07
CA ASP A 368 -29.30 95.76 52.73
C ASP A 368 -28.99 94.70 53.81
#